data_AF-A0A523GV60-F1
#
_entry.id   AF-A0A523GV60-F1
#
_cell.length_a   1.000
_cell.length_b   1.000
_cell.length_c   1.000
_cell.angle_alpha   90.00
_cell.angle_beta   90.00
_cell.angle_gamma   90.00
#
_symmetry.space_group_name_H-M   'P 1'
#
loop_
_entity.id
_entity.type
_entity.pdbx_description
1 polymer ?
#
loop_
_entity_poly.entity_id
_entity_poly.type
_entity_poly.pdbx_seq_one_letter_code
_entity_poly.pdbx_strand_id
1 'polypeptide(L)'
;MPQHKSAAKRVRQDEVKRSRNRVQRSKLRTMVKNLKQTTDKSEATVELSEVKSLLDRLVGKNILKKNQAANYKSSLEKSVNAL
;
A
#
# COMPACT_ATOMS: atom_id res chain seq x y z
N MET A 1 -21.47 -21.45 9.51
CA MET A 1 -20.84 -21.25 10.83
C MET A 1 -19.70 -22.27 10.98
N PRO A 2 -18.58 -21.95 11.64
CA PRO A 2 -17.48 -22.90 11.80
C PRO A 2 -17.95 -24.13 12.60
N GLN A 3 -17.82 -25.33 12.03
CA GLN A 3 -18.21 -26.58 12.69
C GLN A 3 -17.12 -27.11 13.65
N HIS A 4 -15.86 -26.70 13.44
CA HIS A 4 -14.72 -27.10 14.26
C HIS A 4 -14.11 -25.91 15.02
N LYS A 5 -13.58 -26.17 16.22
CA LYS A 5 -12.93 -25.15 17.09
C LYS A 5 -11.75 -24.45 16.39
N SER A 6 -10.98 -25.19 15.59
CA SER A 6 -9.87 -24.65 14.79
C SER A 6 -10.35 -23.66 13.73
N ALA A 7 -11.46 -23.96 13.05
CA ALA A 7 -12.06 -23.09 12.06
C ALA A 7 -12.60 -21.79 12.70
N ALA A 8 -13.26 -21.88 13.85
CA ALA A 8 -13.72 -20.70 14.60
C ALA A 8 -12.56 -19.78 15.03
N LYS A 9 -11.40 -20.38 15.37
CA LYS A 9 -10.18 -19.62 15.66
C LYS A 9 -9.64 -18.92 14.41
N ARG A 10 -9.65 -19.57 13.24
CA ARG A 10 -9.18 -18.97 11.99
C ARG A 10 -10.02 -17.76 11.58
N VAL A 11 -11.35 -17.87 11.63
CA VAL A 11 -12.26 -16.74 11.30
C VAL A 11 -11.93 -15.50 12.13
N ARG A 12 -11.79 -15.63 13.46
CA ARG A 12 -11.42 -14.51 14.35
C ARG A 12 -10.06 -13.90 13.99
N GLN A 13 -9.06 -14.74 13.70
CA GLN A 13 -7.72 -14.27 13.32
C GLN A 13 -7.73 -13.54 11.97
N ASP A 14 -8.50 -14.05 11.01
CA ASP A 14 -8.53 -13.54 9.65
C ASP A 14 -9.28 -12.20 9.58
N GLU A 15 -10.32 -12.00 10.39
CA GLU A 15 -10.98 -10.69 10.55
C GLU A 15 -10.00 -9.62 11.03
N VAL A 16 -9.20 -9.93 12.05
CA VAL A 16 -8.20 -9.01 12.59
C VAL A 16 -7.10 -8.72 11.57
N LYS A 17 -6.62 -9.72 10.82
CA LYS A 17 -5.65 -9.51 9.74
C LYS A 17 -6.24 -8.68 8.60
N ARG A 18 -7.50 -8.96 8.22
CA ARG A 18 -8.21 -8.25 7.15
C ARG A 18 -8.38 -6.78 7.50
N SER A 19 -8.80 -6.44 8.71
CA SER A 19 -8.98 -5.04 9.12
C SER A 19 -7.67 -4.27 9.09
N ARG A 20 -6.59 -4.83 9.67
CA ARG A 20 -5.24 -4.23 9.63
C ARG A 20 -4.74 -4.01 8.20
N ASN A 21 -4.85 -5.03 7.35
CA ASN A 21 -4.38 -4.95 5.97
C ASN A 21 -5.21 -3.97 5.13
N ARG A 22 -6.51 -3.86 5.39
CA ARG A 22 -7.41 -2.91 4.72
C ARG A 22 -6.98 -1.48 4.97
N VAL A 23 -6.70 -1.11 6.23
CA VAL A 23 -6.25 0.25 6.59
C VAL A 23 -4.93 0.59 5.90
N GLN A 24 -3.96 -0.32 5.93
CA GLN A 24 -2.65 -0.11 5.29
C GLN A 24 -2.76 0.08 3.77
N ARG A 25 -3.57 -0.75 3.10
CA ARG A 25 -3.84 -0.59 1.65
C ARG A 25 -4.59 0.69 1.35
N SER A 26 -5.53 1.10 2.21
CA SER A 26 -6.26 2.36 2.04
C SER A 26 -5.31 3.55 2.13
N LYS A 27 -4.44 3.57 3.14
CA LYS A 27 -3.41 4.61 3.30
C LYS A 27 -2.53 4.74 2.06
N LEU A 28 -2.04 3.62 1.54
CA LEU A 28 -1.26 3.60 0.30
C LEU A 28 -2.04 4.24 -0.86
N ARG A 29 -3.30 3.84 -1.06
CA ARG A 29 -4.14 4.38 -2.14
C ARG A 29 -4.36 5.87 -2.01
N THR A 30 -4.58 6.38 -0.79
CA THR A 30 -4.74 7.82 -0.55
C THR A 30 -3.47 8.58 -0.90
N MET A 31 -2.30 8.15 -0.43
CA MET A 31 -1.04 8.84 -0.74
C MET A 31 -0.73 8.81 -2.25
N VAL A 32 -0.99 7.68 -2.92
CA VAL A 32 -0.83 7.58 -4.38
C VAL A 32 -1.80 8.50 -5.12
N LYS A 33 -3.02 8.68 -4.61
CA LYS A 33 -3.99 9.60 -5.20
C LYS A 33 -3.52 11.05 -5.05
N ASN A 34 -3.07 11.44 -3.86
CA ASN A 34 -2.60 12.80 -3.59
C ASN A 34 -1.41 13.15 -4.49
N LEU A 35 -0.41 12.28 -4.58
CA LEU A 35 0.77 12.48 -5.44
C LEU A 35 0.39 12.67 -6.93
N LYS A 36 -0.67 12.00 -7.39
CA LYS A 36 -1.17 12.18 -8.77
C LYS A 36 -1.95 13.48 -8.99
N GLN A 37 -2.42 14.11 -7.93
CA GLN A 37 -3.15 15.38 -7.98
C GLN A 37 -2.21 16.58 -7.83
N THR A 38 -1.05 16.39 -7.21
CA THR A 38 -0.01 17.41 -7.05
C THR A 38 0.53 17.85 -8.42
N THR A 39 0.55 19.16 -8.65
CA THR A 39 1.09 19.79 -9.88
C THR A 39 2.51 20.33 -9.69
N ASP A 40 2.93 20.55 -8.45
CA ASP A 40 4.24 21.11 -8.13
C ASP A 40 5.31 20.02 -8.04
N LYS A 41 6.35 20.14 -8.86
CA LYS A 41 7.41 19.14 -8.99
C LYS A 41 8.21 18.97 -7.69
N SER A 42 8.48 20.05 -6.97
CA SER A 42 9.21 20.01 -5.70
C SER A 42 8.45 19.19 -4.65
N GLU A 43 7.17 19.47 -4.46
CA GLU A 43 6.31 18.77 -3.51
C GLU A 43 6.12 17.30 -3.91
N ALA A 44 5.90 17.04 -5.20
CA ALA A 44 5.75 15.68 -5.72
C ALA A 44 6.99 14.80 -5.47
N THR A 45 8.20 15.36 -5.50
CA THR A 45 9.43 14.59 -5.21
C THR A 45 9.53 14.17 -3.74
N VAL A 46 9.09 15.03 -2.81
CA VAL A 46 9.07 14.73 -1.38
C VAL A 46 8.04 13.63 -1.09
N GLU A 47 6.81 13.80 -1.59
CA GLU A 47 5.75 12.81 -1.44
C GLU A 47 6.12 11.46 -2.09
N LEU A 48 6.82 11.48 -3.22
CA LEU A 48 7.29 10.27 -3.89
C LEU A 48 8.23 9.45 -3.00
N SER A 49 9.13 10.10 -2.27
CA SER A 49 10.04 9.42 -1.32
C SER A 49 9.25 8.73 -0.21
N GLU A 50 8.25 9.42 0.35
CA GLU A 50 7.39 8.86 1.38
C GLU A 50 6.59 7.65 0.87
N VAL A 51 5.99 7.76 -0.33
CA VAL A 51 5.23 6.67 -0.96
C VAL A 51 6.12 5.47 -1.24
N LYS A 52 7.34 5.68 -1.73
CA LYS A 52 8.33 4.60 -1.93
C LYS A 52 8.64 3.88 -0.63
N SER A 53 8.90 4.62 0.45
CA SER A 53 9.16 4.05 1.77
C SER A 53 7.98 3.22 2.29
N LEU A 54 6.74 3.68 2.05
CA LEU A 54 5.53 2.95 2.43
C LEU A 54 5.37 1.66 1.63
N LEU A 55 5.58 1.70 0.32
CA LEU A 55 5.53 0.52 -0.55
C LEU A 55 6.47 -0.58 -0.05
N ASP A 56 7.72 -0.23 0.24
CA ASP A 56 8.72 -1.18 0.72
C ASP A 56 8.38 -1.76 2.10
N ARG A 57 7.85 -0.92 3.00
CA ARG A 57 7.36 -1.38 4.31
C ARG A 57 6.19 -2.37 4.17
N LEU A 58 5.30 -2.17 3.20
CA LEU A 58 4.17 -3.09 2.96
C LEU A 58 4.61 -4.40 2.31
N VAL A 59 5.67 -4.38 1.50
CA VAL A 59 6.31 -5.58 0.97
C VAL A 59 6.95 -6.38 2.10
N GLY A 60 7.70 -5.73 3.00
CA GLY A 60 8.32 -6.38 4.16
C GLY A 60 7.30 -7.05 5.10
N LYS A 61 6.08 -6.50 5.16
CA LYS A 61 4.95 -7.09 5.92
C LYS A 61 4.16 -8.16 5.15
N ASN A 62 4.60 -8.55 3.95
CA ASN A 62 3.90 -9.48 3.04
C ASN A 62 2.46 -9.05 2.70
N ILE A 63 2.16 -7.75 2.77
CA ILE A 63 0.86 -7.21 2.38
C ILE A 63 0.84 -6.99 0.85
N LEU A 64 1.97 -6.56 0.27
CA LEU A 64 2.12 -6.32 -1.16
C LEU A 64 3.17 -7.26 -1.76
N LYS A 65 2.99 -7.68 -3.01
CA LYS A 65 4.03 -8.43 -3.73
C LYS A 65 5.13 -7.49 -4.21
N LYS A 66 6.37 -7.98 -4.25
CA LYS A 66 7.55 -7.23 -4.73
C LYS A 66 7.32 -6.62 -6.12
N ASN A 67 6.80 -7.41 -7.06
CA ASN A 67 6.53 -6.95 -8.43
C ASN A 67 5.46 -5.85 -8.47
N GLN A 68 4.44 -5.95 -7.62
CA GLN A 68 3.42 -4.92 -7.54
C GLN A 68 4.01 -3.61 -7.01
N ALA A 69 4.87 -3.66 -5.99
CA ALA A 69 5.59 -2.48 -5.50
C ALA A 69 6.47 -1.88 -6.60
N ALA A 70 7.24 -2.69 -7.32
CA ALA A 70 8.09 -2.23 -8.42
C ALA A 70 7.30 -1.52 -9.51
N ASN A 71 6.15 -2.08 -9.91
CA ASN A 71 5.25 -1.45 -10.89
C ASN A 71 4.75 -0.08 -10.42
N TYR A 72 4.37 0.04 -9.13
CA TYR A 72 3.96 1.32 -8.57
C TYR A 72 5.10 2.34 -8.58
N LYS A 73 6.32 1.95 -8.17
CA LYS A 73 7.48 2.86 -8.17
C LYS A 73 7.77 3.38 -9.58
N SER A 74 7.88 2.47 -10.55
CA SER A 74 8.18 2.82 -11.94
C SER A 74 7.10 3.74 -12.54
N SER A 75 5.82 3.45 -12.29
CA SER A 75 4.72 4.28 -12.80
C SER A 75 4.71 5.68 -12.19
N LEU A 76 4.99 5.81 -10.88
CA LEU A 76 4.97 7.09 -10.18
C LEU A 76 6.19 7.94 -10.54
N GLU A 77 7.37 7.32 -10.65
CA GLU A 77 8.58 7.99 -11.12
C GLU A 77 8.39 8.59 -12.52
N LYS A 78 7.80 7.84 -13.45
CA LYS A 78 7.48 8.36 -14.79
C LYS A 78 6.53 9.56 -14.74
N SER A 79 5.52 9.50 -13.89
CA SER A 79 4.55 10.60 -13.72
C SER A 79 5.22 11.85 -13.16
N VAL A 80 6.06 11.73 -12.13
CA VAL A 80 6.75 12.86 -11.50
C VAL A 80 7.84 13.44 -12.41
N ASN A 81 8.51 12.61 -13.21
CA ASN A 81 9.50 13.07 -14.17
C ASN A 81 8.87 13.83 -15.36
N ALA A 82 7.62 13.53 -15.69
CA ALA A 82 6.87 14.17 -16.77
C ALA A 82 6.18 15.49 -16.36
N LEU A 83 6.09 15.77 -15.05
CA LEU A 83 5.76 17.08 -14.48
C LEU A 83 6.99 18.00 -14.51
#